data_AF-A0A0Q4XVU9-F1
#
_entry.id   AF-A0A0Q4XVU9-F1
#
_cell.length_a   1.000
_cell.length_b   1.000
_cell.length_c   1.000
_cell.angle_alpha   90.00
_cell.angle_beta   90.00
_cell.angle_gamma   90.00
#
_symmetry.space_group_name_H-M   'P 1'
#
loop_
_entity.id
_entity.type
_entity.pdbx_description
1 polymer ?
#
loop_
_entity_poly.entity_id
_entity_poly.type
_entity_poly.pdbx_seq_one_letter_code
_entity_poly.pdbx_strand_id
1 'polypeptide(L)'
;MSEGSTSPGSSWRDTRNARSRARLDRALPAIFPAPVLQHALSRPLLPPTPRLAVESYWRAHILRADRLARALAARSGAPAGWTWRLGTEPGLAASFRLPPSPYREPAHGRGRGHCCLCGQPVFRFGWHRDLWGAGQPNKNAAWHSACVTAWKLWCAPAEQVAVLKRHQRHRCTESGKRLFKTAEVDHRVPLYRVWREHRDAPWPELLGYWGAPNLQVVNRVVHVAKCGAEAGERAARRRAAVAPVPADPFSVDS
;
A
#
# COMPACT_ATOMS: atom_id res chain seq x y z
N MET A 1 -50.56 5.63 -20.38
CA MET A 1 -49.32 4.91 -20.75
C MET A 1 -48.19 5.92 -20.61
N SER A 2 -47.46 5.88 -19.49
CA SER A 2 -46.43 6.89 -19.19
C SER A 2 -45.10 6.45 -19.79
N GLU A 3 -44.70 7.10 -20.88
CA GLU A 3 -43.36 6.99 -21.43
C GLU A 3 -42.36 7.60 -20.43
N GLY A 4 -41.59 6.72 -19.79
CA GLY A 4 -40.51 7.12 -18.90
C GLY A 4 -39.40 7.79 -19.71
N SER A 5 -39.29 9.12 -19.60
CA SER A 5 -38.19 9.91 -20.17
C SER A 5 -36.85 9.37 -19.67
N THR A 6 -36.12 8.68 -20.55
CA THR A 6 -34.80 8.13 -20.24
C THR A 6 -33.80 9.27 -20.28
N SER A 7 -33.29 9.67 -19.11
CA SER A 7 -32.38 10.81 -19.00
C SER A 7 -31.14 10.65 -19.90
N PRO A 8 -30.66 11.69 -20.61
CA PRO A 8 -29.56 11.60 -21.58
C PRO A 8 -28.25 10.97 -21.03
N GLY A 9 -28.03 11.11 -19.72
CA GLY A 9 -26.89 10.50 -19.03
C GLY A 9 -26.97 8.98 -18.86
N SER A 10 -28.15 8.37 -18.97
CA SER A 10 -28.33 6.90 -18.98
C SER A 10 -27.97 6.34 -20.35
N SER A 11 -28.52 6.90 -21.43
CA SER A 11 -28.30 6.38 -22.80
C SER A 11 -26.82 6.42 -23.22
N TRP A 12 -26.07 7.46 -22.84
CA TRP A 12 -24.63 7.51 -23.07
C TRP A 12 -23.87 6.44 -22.28
N ARG A 13 -24.20 6.24 -21.00
CA ARG A 13 -23.56 5.23 -20.15
C ARG A 13 -23.83 3.83 -20.69
N ASP A 14 -25.05 3.56 -21.09
CA ASP A 14 -25.48 2.26 -21.62
C ASP A 14 -24.77 1.94 -22.93
N THR A 15 -24.71 2.91 -23.86
CA THR A 15 -23.98 2.78 -25.13
C THR A 15 -22.49 2.54 -24.90
N ARG A 16 -21.87 3.30 -23.98
CA ARG A 16 -20.46 3.13 -23.63
C ARG A 16 -20.18 1.77 -22.99
N ASN A 17 -21.05 1.31 -22.10
CA ASN A 17 -20.91 0.02 -21.43
C ASN A 17 -21.11 -1.14 -22.40
N ALA A 18 -22.06 -1.05 -23.33
CA ALA A 18 -22.24 -2.04 -24.39
C ALA A 18 -20.96 -2.20 -25.24
N ARG A 19 -20.36 -1.08 -25.67
CA ARG A 19 -19.08 -1.11 -26.41
C ARG A 19 -17.94 -1.67 -25.57
N SER A 20 -17.86 -1.28 -24.30
CA SER A 20 -16.82 -1.76 -23.39
C SER A 20 -16.97 -3.26 -23.12
N ARG A 21 -18.22 -3.74 -23.02
CA ARG A 21 -18.55 -5.15 -22.79
C ARG A 21 -18.11 -6.00 -23.97
N ALA A 22 -18.48 -5.61 -25.20
CA ALA A 22 -18.06 -6.31 -26.41
C ALA A 22 -16.53 -6.40 -26.53
N ARG A 23 -15.81 -5.33 -26.16
CA ARG A 23 -14.33 -5.32 -26.14
C ARG A 23 -13.75 -6.23 -25.06
N LEU A 24 -14.33 -6.23 -23.86
CA LEU A 24 -13.90 -7.08 -22.77
C LEU A 24 -14.10 -8.56 -23.14
N ASP A 25 -15.30 -8.93 -23.58
CA ASP A 25 -15.67 -10.30 -23.94
C ASP A 25 -14.74 -10.85 -25.03
N ARG A 26 -14.43 -10.05 -26.06
CA ARG A 26 -13.48 -10.44 -27.12
C ARG A 26 -12.05 -10.68 -26.59
N ALA A 27 -11.64 -9.94 -25.57
CA ALA A 27 -10.27 -9.97 -25.06
C ALA A 27 -10.09 -10.93 -23.86
N LEU A 28 -11.17 -11.49 -23.32
CA LEU A 28 -11.11 -12.39 -22.17
C LEU A 28 -10.45 -13.71 -22.57
N PRO A 29 -9.43 -14.18 -21.83
CA PRO A 29 -8.94 -15.54 -21.98
C PRO A 29 -9.94 -16.56 -21.43
N ALA A 30 -9.79 -17.82 -21.85
CA ALA A 30 -10.61 -18.94 -21.36
C ALA A 30 -10.60 -19.05 -19.82
N ILE A 31 -9.43 -18.82 -19.20
CA ILE A 31 -9.28 -18.78 -17.75
C ILE A 31 -9.12 -17.31 -17.32
N PHE A 32 -10.08 -16.78 -16.58
CA PHE A 32 -9.99 -15.44 -15.98
C PHE A 32 -10.59 -15.46 -14.56
N PRO A 33 -9.99 -14.75 -13.57
CA PRO A 33 -10.49 -14.82 -12.19
C PRO A 33 -11.94 -14.35 -12.08
N ALA A 34 -12.85 -15.27 -11.72
CA ALA A 34 -14.29 -14.97 -11.60
C ALA A 34 -14.60 -13.76 -10.68
N PRO A 35 -13.95 -13.58 -9.51
CA PRO A 35 -14.20 -12.40 -8.68
C PRO A 35 -13.80 -11.08 -9.35
N VAL A 36 -12.80 -11.10 -10.23
CA VAL A 36 -12.37 -9.91 -10.98
C VAL A 36 -13.39 -9.59 -12.07
N LEU A 37 -13.88 -10.61 -12.78
CA LEU A 37 -14.91 -10.42 -13.81
C LEU A 37 -16.22 -9.93 -13.20
N GLN A 38 -16.68 -10.56 -12.12
CA GLN A 38 -17.90 -10.14 -11.41
C GLN A 38 -17.81 -8.68 -10.96
N HIS A 39 -16.69 -8.29 -10.37
CA HIS A 39 -16.45 -6.89 -9.99
C HIS A 39 -16.45 -5.94 -11.19
N ALA A 40 -15.83 -6.34 -12.31
CA ALA A 40 -15.79 -5.53 -13.52
C ALA A 40 -17.19 -5.30 -14.11
N LEU A 41 -18.01 -6.36 -14.18
CA LEU A 41 -19.38 -6.31 -14.68
C LEU A 41 -20.31 -5.51 -13.77
N SER A 42 -20.01 -5.44 -12.47
CA SER A 42 -20.80 -4.64 -11.51
C SER A 42 -20.38 -3.17 -11.43
N ARG A 43 -19.45 -2.70 -12.27
CA ARG A 43 -19.02 -1.29 -12.27
C ARG A 43 -20.03 -0.42 -13.02
N PRO A 44 -20.33 0.80 -12.52
CA PRO A 44 -21.14 1.76 -13.28
C PRO A 44 -20.57 2.07 -14.67
N LEU A 45 -19.24 2.11 -14.79
CA LEU A 45 -18.51 2.17 -16.05
C LEU A 45 -17.65 0.92 -16.18
N LEU A 46 -17.99 0.07 -17.14
CA LEU A 46 -17.36 -1.23 -17.34
C LEU A 46 -15.93 -1.05 -17.88
N PRO A 47 -14.90 -1.68 -17.27
CA PRO A 47 -13.54 -1.61 -17.78
C PRO A 47 -13.42 -2.39 -19.10
N PRO A 48 -12.97 -1.75 -20.20
CA PRO A 48 -13.07 -2.33 -21.54
C PRO A 48 -12.03 -3.42 -21.85
N THR A 49 -11.10 -3.71 -20.93
CA THR A 49 -10.04 -4.71 -21.13
C THR A 49 -9.79 -5.54 -19.86
N PRO A 50 -9.31 -6.79 -19.98
CA PRO A 50 -9.01 -7.63 -18.81
C PRO A 50 -7.98 -6.99 -17.87
N ARG A 51 -6.99 -6.26 -18.40
CA ARG A 51 -6.03 -5.50 -17.59
C ARG A 51 -6.72 -4.45 -16.73
N LEU A 52 -7.60 -3.65 -17.32
CA LEU A 52 -8.33 -2.62 -16.59
C LEU A 52 -9.33 -3.23 -15.60
N ALA A 53 -9.88 -4.41 -15.88
CA ALA A 53 -10.68 -5.18 -14.94
C ALA A 53 -9.87 -5.58 -13.70
N VAL A 54 -8.66 -6.14 -13.90
CA VAL A 54 -7.73 -6.48 -12.81
C VAL A 54 -7.35 -5.24 -11.99
N GLU A 55 -6.99 -4.13 -12.64
CA GLU A 55 -6.66 -2.88 -11.96
C GLU A 55 -7.84 -2.32 -11.14
N SER A 56 -9.04 -2.31 -11.72
CA SER A 56 -10.28 -1.88 -11.05
C SER A 56 -10.60 -2.72 -9.82
N TYR A 57 -10.44 -4.05 -9.93
CA TYR A 57 -10.64 -4.97 -8.82
C TYR A 57 -9.68 -4.68 -7.67
N TRP A 58 -8.37 -4.56 -7.92
CA TRP A 58 -7.42 -4.30 -6.84
C TRP A 58 -7.66 -2.95 -6.16
N ARG A 59 -7.96 -1.89 -6.92
CA ARG A 59 -8.33 -0.58 -6.36
C ARG A 59 -9.52 -0.64 -5.41
N ALA A 60 -10.51 -1.47 -5.70
CA ALA A 60 -11.66 -1.66 -4.81
C ALA A 60 -11.36 -2.55 -3.59
N HIS A 61 -10.27 -3.31 -3.62
CA HIS A 61 -9.88 -4.28 -2.59
C HIS A 61 -8.51 -3.95 -1.99
N ILE A 62 -8.29 -2.68 -1.64
CA ILE A 62 -6.99 -2.16 -1.21
C ILE A 62 -6.38 -2.88 0.01
N LEU A 63 -7.20 -3.33 0.97
CA LEU A 63 -6.71 -4.11 2.12
C LEU A 63 -6.31 -5.54 1.75
N ARG A 64 -6.95 -6.11 0.72
CA ARG A 64 -6.53 -7.39 0.14
C ARG A 64 -5.24 -7.22 -0.65
N ALA A 65 -5.09 -6.10 -1.36
CA ALA A 65 -3.88 -5.74 -2.06
C ALA A 65 -2.69 -5.57 -1.10
N ASP A 66 -2.86 -4.86 0.01
CA ASP A 66 -1.87 -4.75 1.10
C ASP A 66 -1.40 -6.12 1.58
N ARG A 67 -2.35 -6.95 2.01
CA ARG A 67 -2.06 -8.28 2.55
C ARG A 67 -1.31 -9.14 1.53
N LEU A 68 -1.75 -9.13 0.27
CA LEU A 68 -1.10 -9.89 -0.79
C LEU A 68 0.30 -9.36 -1.08
N ALA A 69 0.50 -8.04 -1.18
CA ALA A 69 1.81 -7.46 -1.45
C ALA A 69 2.83 -7.81 -0.36
N ARG A 70 2.44 -7.76 0.92
CA ARG A 70 3.28 -8.19 2.04
C ARG A 70 3.56 -9.68 2.03
N ALA A 71 2.57 -10.52 1.70
CA ALA A 71 2.79 -11.96 1.55
C ALA A 71 3.74 -12.29 0.40
N LEU A 72 3.65 -11.58 -0.72
CA LEU A 72 4.57 -11.73 -1.85
C LEU A 72 5.99 -11.26 -1.49
N ALA A 73 6.12 -10.18 -0.72
CA ALA A 73 7.41 -9.72 -0.21
C ALA A 73 8.04 -10.74 0.74
N ALA A 74 7.25 -11.33 1.65
CA ALA A 74 7.68 -12.40 2.55
C ALA A 74 8.20 -13.63 1.78
N ARG A 75 7.54 -13.99 0.66
CA ARG A 75 8.01 -15.08 -0.22
C ARG A 75 9.35 -14.79 -0.90
N SER A 76 9.69 -13.52 -1.14
CA SER A 76 10.97 -13.16 -1.75
C SER A 76 12.08 -12.96 -0.73
N GLY A 77 11.73 -12.54 0.48
CA GLY A 77 12.70 -12.08 1.47
C GLY A 77 13.43 -10.80 1.06
N ALA A 78 14.26 -10.30 1.97
CA ALA A 78 15.24 -9.26 1.64
C ALA A 78 16.31 -9.85 0.69
N PRO A 79 16.80 -9.09 -0.30
CA PRO A 79 17.99 -9.49 -1.06
C PRO A 79 19.20 -9.70 -0.14
N ALA A 80 20.11 -10.58 -0.53
CA ALA A 80 21.35 -10.80 0.21
C ALA A 80 22.15 -9.49 0.36
N GLY A 81 22.63 -9.21 1.58
CA GLY A 81 23.39 -8.00 1.90
C GLY A 81 22.58 -6.70 1.92
N TRP A 82 21.26 -6.74 1.69
CA TRP A 82 20.43 -5.55 1.75
C TRP A 82 20.14 -5.14 3.20
N THR A 83 20.23 -3.83 3.46
CA THR A 83 19.80 -3.21 4.72
C THR A 83 18.95 -1.99 4.43
N TRP A 84 18.04 -1.65 5.34
CA TRP A 84 17.21 -0.46 5.16
C TRP A 84 18.02 0.81 5.40
N ARG A 85 18.29 1.53 4.31
CA ARG A 85 18.98 2.82 4.31
C ARG A 85 18.13 3.91 3.65
N LEU A 86 18.40 5.15 4.01
CA LEU A 86 17.82 6.34 3.39
C LEU A 86 18.90 7.00 2.52
N GLY A 87 18.48 7.62 1.42
CA GLY A 87 19.41 8.27 0.51
C GLY A 87 18.71 8.89 -0.68
N THR A 88 19.49 9.51 -1.55
CA THR A 88 19.02 10.15 -2.80
C THR A 88 19.32 9.28 -4.02
N GLU A 89 20.04 8.17 -3.84
CA GLU A 89 20.37 7.24 -4.92
C GLU A 89 19.11 6.59 -5.52
N PRO A 90 19.14 6.20 -6.81
CA PRO A 90 18.01 5.56 -7.47
C PRO A 90 17.48 4.34 -6.70
N GLY A 91 16.18 4.35 -6.40
CA GLY A 91 15.50 3.26 -5.71
C GLY A 91 15.47 3.37 -4.19
N LEU A 92 16.31 4.23 -3.59
CA LEU A 92 16.26 4.53 -2.17
C LEU A 92 15.14 5.50 -1.81
N ALA A 93 14.69 5.36 -0.56
CA ALA A 93 13.73 6.27 0.03
C ALA A 93 14.45 7.53 0.54
N ALA A 94 13.99 8.71 0.10
CA ALA A 94 14.51 10.00 0.58
C ALA A 94 14.18 10.25 2.06
N SER A 95 13.19 9.56 2.62
CA SER A 95 12.85 9.62 4.05
C SER A 95 12.20 8.33 4.51
N PHE A 96 12.19 8.09 5.82
CA PHE A 96 11.49 6.98 6.46
C PHE A 96 9.95 7.01 6.27
N ARG A 97 9.39 8.05 5.63
CA ARG A 97 7.97 8.08 5.31
C ARG A 97 7.62 7.19 4.12
N LEU A 98 8.59 6.91 3.24
CA LEU A 98 8.41 5.97 2.15
C LEU A 98 8.75 4.55 2.62
N PRO A 99 7.97 3.53 2.22
CA PRO A 99 8.27 2.15 2.58
C PRO A 99 9.60 1.69 1.98
N PRO A 100 10.38 0.85 2.67
CA PRO A 100 11.54 0.21 2.09
C PRO A 100 11.14 -0.65 0.88
N SER A 101 11.89 -0.53 -0.22
CA SER A 101 11.59 -1.23 -1.47
C SER A 101 12.88 -1.72 -2.15
N PRO A 102 13.55 -2.77 -1.59
CA PRO A 102 14.85 -3.26 -2.04
C PRO A 102 14.91 -3.50 -3.55
N TYR A 103 13.89 -4.14 -4.11
CA TYR A 103 13.86 -4.51 -5.53
C TYR A 103 13.65 -3.32 -6.49
N ARG A 104 13.53 -2.09 -5.97
CA ARG A 104 13.60 -0.85 -6.76
C ARG A 104 15.02 -0.28 -6.85
N GLU A 105 15.93 -0.71 -5.97
CA GLU A 105 17.35 -0.36 -6.05
C GLU A 105 18.00 -1.15 -7.19
N PRO A 106 18.74 -0.50 -8.11
CA PRO A 106 19.38 -1.18 -9.23
C PRO A 106 20.26 -2.37 -8.83
N ALA A 107 20.98 -2.26 -7.70
CA ALA A 107 21.86 -3.32 -7.18
C ALA A 107 21.12 -4.60 -6.76
N HIS A 108 19.81 -4.50 -6.48
CA HIS A 108 19.01 -5.62 -6.00
C HIS A 108 17.83 -5.95 -6.93
N GLY A 109 17.68 -5.22 -8.03
CA GLY A 109 16.59 -5.42 -8.98
C GLY A 109 16.65 -6.81 -9.63
N ARG A 110 15.50 -7.47 -9.76
CA ARG A 110 15.38 -8.77 -10.46
C ARG A 110 15.14 -8.64 -11.98
N GLY A 111 15.20 -7.41 -12.49
CA GLY A 111 14.98 -7.12 -13.89
C GLY A 111 13.52 -7.28 -14.35
N ARG A 112 13.36 -7.27 -15.68
CA ARG A 112 12.08 -7.37 -16.38
C ARG A 112 11.34 -8.66 -16.03
N GLY A 113 10.01 -8.61 -15.95
CA GLY A 113 9.18 -9.76 -15.58
C GLY A 113 9.04 -9.99 -14.07
N HIS A 114 9.72 -9.22 -13.23
CA HIS A 114 9.61 -9.28 -11.79
C HIS A 114 9.05 -7.97 -11.23
N CYS A 115 8.29 -8.06 -10.14
CA CYS A 115 7.74 -6.89 -9.49
C CYS A 115 8.86 -6.18 -8.72
N CYS A 116 9.11 -4.91 -9.01
CA CYS A 116 10.10 -4.12 -8.28
C CYS A 116 9.69 -3.78 -6.85
N LEU A 117 8.43 -4.07 -6.45
CA LEU A 117 8.02 -3.96 -5.05
C LEU A 117 8.32 -5.24 -4.28
N CYS A 118 7.73 -6.36 -4.70
CA CYS A 118 7.76 -7.60 -3.92
C CYS A 118 8.83 -8.60 -4.38
N GLY A 119 9.51 -8.38 -5.50
CA GLY A 119 10.51 -9.28 -6.09
C GLY A 119 9.94 -10.50 -6.84
N GLN A 120 8.64 -10.77 -6.72
CA GLN A 120 8.01 -11.95 -7.33
C GLN A 120 7.73 -11.77 -8.84
N PRO A 121 7.68 -12.86 -9.63
CA PRO A 121 7.35 -12.79 -11.05
C PRO A 121 5.96 -12.21 -11.31
N VAL A 122 5.85 -11.40 -12.37
CA VAL A 122 4.60 -10.76 -12.81
C VAL A 122 4.09 -11.46 -14.04
N PHE A 123 2.84 -11.94 -14.00
CA PHE A 123 2.21 -12.65 -15.12
C PHE A 123 1.26 -11.73 -15.89
N ARG A 124 0.54 -12.33 -16.84
CA ARG A 124 -0.42 -11.62 -17.71
C ARG A 124 -1.36 -10.72 -16.88
N PHE A 125 -1.63 -9.54 -17.42
CA PHE A 125 -2.45 -8.50 -16.79
C PHE A 125 -1.94 -7.96 -15.44
N GLY A 126 -0.68 -8.19 -15.08
CA GLY A 126 -0.14 -7.77 -13.79
C GLY A 126 -0.54 -8.69 -12.63
N TRP A 127 -0.94 -9.93 -12.95
CA TRP A 127 -1.32 -10.92 -11.95
C TRP A 127 -0.10 -11.56 -11.27
N HIS A 128 -0.29 -12.07 -10.06
CA HIS A 128 0.78 -12.55 -9.17
C HIS A 128 1.05 -14.06 -9.28
N ARG A 129 0.30 -14.76 -10.14
CA ARG A 129 0.43 -16.20 -10.39
C ARG A 129 0.24 -16.48 -11.88
N ASP A 130 0.85 -17.55 -12.38
CA ASP A 130 0.60 -18.02 -13.74
C ASP A 130 -0.73 -18.77 -13.79
N LEU A 131 -1.82 -18.03 -14.05
CA LEU A 131 -3.14 -18.65 -14.23
C LEU A 131 -3.35 -19.22 -15.64
N TRP A 132 -2.44 -18.91 -16.57
CA TRP A 132 -2.64 -19.19 -17.99
C TRP A 132 -1.68 -20.26 -18.52
N GLY A 133 -0.83 -20.83 -17.66
CA GLY A 133 0.11 -21.90 -18.02
C GLY A 133 1.14 -21.47 -19.06
N ALA A 134 1.44 -20.16 -19.15
CA ALA A 134 2.42 -19.66 -20.11
C ALA A 134 3.85 -20.05 -19.72
N GLY A 135 4.07 -20.47 -18.46
CA GLY A 135 5.36 -20.86 -17.89
C GLY A 135 6.36 -19.70 -17.77
N GLN A 136 6.00 -18.51 -18.25
CA GLN A 136 6.91 -17.38 -18.39
C GLN A 136 6.30 -16.08 -17.84
N PRO A 137 7.06 -15.31 -17.05
CA PRO A 137 6.64 -13.99 -16.61
C PRO A 137 6.52 -13.00 -17.78
N ASN A 138 5.69 -11.98 -17.61
CA ASN A 138 5.54 -10.88 -18.57
C ASN A 138 6.76 -9.95 -18.52
N LYS A 139 7.69 -10.12 -19.48
CA LYS A 139 8.93 -9.33 -19.61
C LYS A 139 8.69 -7.81 -19.76
N ASN A 140 7.48 -7.36 -20.06
CA ASN A 140 7.14 -5.93 -20.15
C ASN A 140 6.56 -5.37 -18.84
N ALA A 141 6.39 -6.20 -17.82
CA ALA A 141 5.86 -5.78 -16.53
C ALA A 141 6.97 -5.65 -15.48
N ALA A 142 6.87 -4.60 -14.67
CA ALA A 142 7.70 -4.37 -13.48
C ALA A 142 6.85 -4.31 -12.19
N TRP A 143 5.54 -4.52 -12.30
CA TRP A 143 4.60 -4.33 -11.19
C TRP A 143 3.42 -5.30 -11.28
N HIS A 144 3.05 -5.91 -10.15
CA HIS A 144 1.70 -6.46 -10.00
C HIS A 144 0.70 -5.33 -9.80
N SER A 145 -0.51 -5.49 -10.33
CA SER A 145 -1.61 -4.55 -10.09
C SER A 145 -1.98 -4.46 -8.60
N ALA A 146 -1.83 -5.57 -7.85
CA ALA A 146 -2.00 -5.59 -6.39
C ALA A 146 -0.90 -4.76 -5.70
N CYS A 147 0.37 -4.96 -6.06
CA CYS A 147 1.51 -4.24 -5.49
C CYS A 147 1.45 -2.73 -5.75
N VAL A 148 1.02 -2.29 -6.95
CA VAL A 148 0.79 -0.85 -7.21
C VAL A 148 -0.29 -0.30 -6.27
N THR A 149 -1.36 -1.06 -6.06
CA THR A 149 -2.45 -0.63 -5.18
C THR A 149 -2.01 -0.55 -3.71
N ALA A 150 -1.24 -1.53 -3.25
CA ALA A 150 -0.63 -1.51 -1.91
C ALA A 150 0.34 -0.33 -1.74
N TRP A 151 1.22 -0.10 -2.72
CA TRP A 151 2.15 1.03 -2.70
C TRP A 151 1.42 2.38 -2.57
N LYS A 152 0.31 2.57 -3.28
CA LYS A 152 -0.53 3.77 -3.14
C LYS A 152 -1.13 3.92 -1.74
N LEU A 153 -1.60 2.82 -1.12
CA LEU A 153 -2.04 2.83 0.27
C LEU A 153 -0.90 3.30 1.19
N TRP A 154 0.28 2.72 1.03
CA TRP A 154 1.42 2.96 1.91
C TRP A 154 1.96 4.39 1.80
N CYS A 155 1.98 4.96 0.59
CA CYS A 155 2.46 6.33 0.38
C CYS A 155 1.42 7.40 0.75
N ALA A 156 0.13 7.09 0.64
CA ALA A 156 -0.96 8.05 0.85
C ALA A 156 -2.15 7.44 1.59
N PRO A 157 -1.97 6.97 2.85
CA PRO A 157 -3.03 6.25 3.56
C PRO A 157 -4.24 7.15 3.88
N ALA A 158 -4.04 8.47 4.00
CA ALA A 158 -5.09 9.45 4.19
C ALA A 158 -6.15 9.46 3.07
N GLU A 159 -5.75 9.17 1.83
CA GLU A 159 -6.69 9.06 0.69
C GLU A 159 -7.63 7.87 0.80
N GLN A 160 -7.34 6.92 1.69
CA GLN A 160 -8.06 5.66 1.86
C GLN A 160 -8.93 5.64 3.13
N VAL A 161 -9.15 6.81 3.74
CA VAL A 161 -9.88 6.97 5.00
C VAL A 161 -11.26 6.30 5.00
N ALA A 162 -12.01 6.36 3.89
CA ALA A 162 -13.34 5.75 3.82
C ALA A 162 -13.28 4.22 3.95
N VAL A 163 -12.28 3.58 3.31
CA VAL A 163 -12.09 2.13 3.39
C VAL A 163 -11.62 1.73 4.79
N LEU A 164 -10.68 2.49 5.37
CA LEU A 164 -10.16 2.23 6.71
C LEU A 164 -11.24 2.42 7.80
N LYS A 165 -12.10 3.44 7.66
CA LYS A 165 -13.29 3.63 8.53
C LYS A 165 -14.19 2.39 8.51
N ARG A 166 -14.48 1.86 7.31
CA ARG A 166 -15.30 0.65 7.17
C ARG A 166 -14.63 -0.57 7.79
N HIS A 167 -13.32 -0.73 7.60
CA HIS A 167 -12.55 -1.81 8.19
C HIS A 167 -12.60 -1.81 9.73
N GLN A 168 -12.57 -0.63 10.33
CA GLN A 168 -12.71 -0.44 11.78
C GLN A 168 -14.17 -0.38 12.25
N ARG A 169 -15.14 -0.81 11.44
CA ARG A 169 -16.57 -0.75 11.77
C ARG A 169 -17.04 0.64 12.23
N HIS A 170 -16.42 1.68 11.67
CA HIS A 170 -16.68 3.09 11.99
C HIS A 170 -16.45 3.45 13.48
N ARG A 171 -15.56 2.74 14.16
CA ARG A 171 -15.13 3.02 15.54
C ARG A 171 -13.66 3.43 15.61
N CYS A 172 -13.38 4.39 16.48
CA CYS A 172 -12.04 4.82 16.82
C CYS A 172 -11.36 3.71 17.62
N THR A 173 -10.25 3.18 17.11
CA THR A 173 -9.53 2.06 17.74
C THR A 173 -9.08 2.40 19.15
N GLU A 174 -8.61 3.62 19.38
CA GLU A 174 -8.07 4.08 20.66
C GLU A 174 -9.15 4.37 21.72
N SER A 175 -10.32 4.88 21.31
CA SER A 175 -11.35 5.36 22.26
C SER A 175 -12.63 4.54 22.28
N GLY A 176 -12.80 3.60 21.34
CA GLY A 176 -14.05 2.85 21.13
C GLY A 176 -15.23 3.69 20.58
N LYS A 177 -15.12 5.03 20.57
CA LYS A 177 -16.19 5.95 20.12
C LYS A 177 -16.42 5.87 18.61
N ARG A 178 -17.58 6.35 18.15
CA ARG A 178 -17.87 6.48 16.70
C ARG A 178 -16.85 7.42 16.03
N LEU A 179 -16.44 7.07 14.81
CA LEU A 179 -15.60 7.93 13.98
C LEU A 179 -16.40 9.09 13.41
N PHE A 180 -15.88 10.31 13.57
CA PHE A 180 -16.45 11.51 12.98
C PHE A 180 -16.05 11.66 11.50
N LYS A 181 -16.68 12.63 10.82
CA LYS A 181 -16.28 12.99 9.45
C LYS A 181 -14.82 13.45 9.41
N THR A 182 -14.39 14.21 10.42
CA THR A 182 -13.05 14.75 10.64
C THR A 182 -12.04 13.77 11.25
N ALA A 183 -12.37 12.48 11.35
CA ALA A 183 -11.41 11.49 11.80
C ALA A 183 -10.28 11.31 10.77
N GLU A 184 -9.05 11.17 11.26
CA GLU A 184 -7.81 11.17 10.51
C GLU A 184 -7.18 9.78 10.50
N VAL A 185 -6.39 9.50 9.46
CA VAL A 185 -5.60 8.26 9.37
C VAL A 185 -4.25 8.48 10.03
N ASP A 186 -3.86 7.53 10.87
CA ASP A 186 -2.67 7.59 11.70
C ASP A 186 -1.98 6.20 11.76
N HIS A 187 -0.69 6.19 12.10
CA HIS A 187 0.10 4.98 12.29
C HIS A 187 0.15 4.62 13.78
N ARG A 188 -0.29 3.43 14.20
CA ARG A 188 -0.22 2.97 15.60
C ARG A 188 1.17 3.13 16.18
N VAL A 189 2.19 2.63 15.48
CA VAL A 189 3.61 2.88 15.69
C VAL A 189 4.06 3.99 14.72
N PRO A 190 4.45 5.17 15.20
CA PRO A 190 4.87 6.27 14.34
C PRO A 190 6.12 5.90 13.53
N LEU A 191 6.17 6.29 12.25
CA LEU A 191 7.25 5.86 11.34
C LEU A 191 8.65 6.33 11.76
N TYR A 192 8.78 7.42 12.52
CA TYR A 192 10.08 7.84 13.07
C TYR A 192 10.61 6.83 14.10
N ARG A 193 9.71 6.19 14.86
CA ARG A 193 10.04 5.15 15.83
C ARG A 193 10.43 3.87 15.11
N VAL A 194 9.72 3.54 14.02
CA VAL A 194 10.06 2.41 13.14
C VAL A 194 11.48 2.53 12.60
N TRP A 195 11.84 3.71 12.06
CA TRP A 195 13.21 3.97 11.60
C TRP A 195 14.25 3.84 12.71
N ARG A 196 13.91 4.22 13.94
CA ARG A 196 14.84 4.20 15.06
C ARG A 196 15.03 2.80 15.66
N GLU A 197 13.94 2.06 15.84
CA GLU A 197 13.89 0.87 16.70
C GLU A 197 13.76 -0.43 15.92
N HIS A 198 13.26 -0.36 14.68
CA HIS A 198 12.90 -1.54 13.91
C HIS A 198 13.66 -1.63 12.59
N ARG A 199 14.58 -0.70 12.28
CA ARG A 199 15.24 -0.64 10.96
C ARG A 199 16.01 -1.90 10.57
N ASP A 200 16.48 -2.65 11.56
CA ASP A 200 17.25 -3.88 11.39
C ASP A 200 16.35 -5.12 11.28
N ALA A 201 15.02 -4.95 11.39
CA ALA A 201 14.07 -6.03 11.18
C ALA A 201 14.05 -6.49 9.70
N PRO A 202 13.70 -7.76 9.43
CA PRO A 202 13.54 -8.25 8.08
C PRO A 202 12.60 -7.36 7.25
N TRP A 203 13.00 -7.05 6.01
CA TRP A 203 12.22 -6.18 5.13
C TRP A 203 10.72 -6.53 5.01
N PRO A 204 10.32 -7.82 4.87
CA PRO A 204 8.90 -8.16 4.83
C PRO A 204 8.12 -7.77 6.09
N GLU A 205 8.78 -7.80 7.26
CA GLU A 205 8.18 -7.37 8.53
C GLU A 205 8.04 -5.85 8.57
N LEU A 206 9.06 -5.11 8.10
CA LEU A 206 9.03 -3.65 8.01
C LEU A 206 7.80 -3.14 7.26
N LEU A 207 7.40 -3.81 6.16
CA LEU A 207 6.23 -3.40 5.37
C LEU A 207 4.92 -3.38 6.18
N GLY A 208 4.84 -4.11 7.29
CA GLY A 208 3.70 -4.07 8.20
C GLY A 208 3.45 -2.66 8.79
N TYR A 209 4.50 -1.85 8.93
CA TYR A 209 4.41 -0.51 9.51
C TYR A 209 3.79 0.56 8.60
N TRP A 210 3.75 0.35 7.28
CA TRP A 210 3.02 1.23 6.35
C TRP A 210 1.66 0.66 5.93
N GLY A 211 1.48 -0.64 6.14
CA GLY A 211 0.29 -1.36 5.75
C GLY A 211 -0.83 -1.31 6.78
N ALA A 212 -1.92 -2.00 6.45
CA ALA A 212 -3.10 -2.11 7.30
C ALA A 212 -2.83 -2.52 8.77
N PRO A 213 -1.83 -3.36 9.11
CA PRO A 213 -1.57 -3.72 10.51
C PRO A 213 -1.22 -2.54 11.41
N ASN A 214 -0.55 -1.52 10.85
CA ASN A 214 -0.12 -0.34 11.60
C ASN A 214 -0.99 0.89 11.32
N LEU A 215 -1.88 0.85 10.32
CA LEU A 215 -2.79 1.95 10.05
C LEU A 215 -4.01 1.90 10.98
N GLN A 216 -4.44 3.08 11.41
CA GLN A 216 -5.69 3.26 12.12
C GLN A 216 -6.37 4.58 11.75
N VAL A 217 -7.68 4.65 11.97
CA VAL A 217 -8.47 5.89 11.90
C VAL A 217 -8.85 6.30 13.31
N VAL A 218 -8.53 7.53 13.68
CA VAL A 218 -8.74 8.09 15.01
C VAL A 218 -9.48 9.42 14.93
N ASN A 219 -10.27 9.73 15.95
CA ASN A 219 -10.90 11.05 16.04
C ASN A 219 -9.84 12.12 16.32
N ARG A 220 -10.00 13.31 15.75
CA ARG A 220 -9.01 14.41 15.83
C ARG A 220 -8.53 14.72 17.25
N VAL A 221 -9.41 14.67 18.26
CA VAL A 221 -9.04 14.90 19.67
C VAL A 221 -7.99 13.88 20.15
N VAL A 222 -8.19 12.60 19.80
CA VAL A 222 -7.24 11.54 20.13
C VAL A 222 -5.94 11.71 19.35
N HIS A 223 -6.03 12.06 18.07
CA HIS A 223 -4.86 12.30 17.23
C HIS A 223 -3.99 13.44 17.78
N VAL A 224 -4.59 14.56 18.18
CA VAL A 224 -3.88 15.71 18.78
C VAL A 224 -3.18 15.31 20.07
N ALA A 225 -3.85 14.56 20.96
CA ALA A 225 -3.25 14.08 22.20
C ALA A 225 -2.02 13.20 21.92
N LYS A 226 -2.13 12.30 20.95
CA LYS A 226 -1.02 11.44 20.53
C LYS A 226 0.13 12.24 19.91
N CYS A 227 -0.15 13.17 18.99
CA CYS A 227 0.87 14.05 18.42
C CYS A 227 1.60 14.85 19.51
N GLY A 228 0.89 15.29 20.55
CA GLY A 228 1.48 15.94 21.73
C GLY A 228 2.45 15.04 22.47
N ALA A 229 2.07 13.79 22.73
CA ALA A 229 2.94 12.80 23.38
C ALA A 229 4.20 12.49 22.54
N GLU A 230 4.06 12.34 21.22
CA GLU A 230 5.19 12.12 20.31
C GLU A 230 6.14 13.32 20.22
N ALA A 231 5.59 14.54 20.25
CA ALA A 231 6.40 15.76 20.31
C ALA A 231 7.19 15.83 21.64
N GLY A 232 6.54 15.47 22.75
CA GLY A 232 7.18 15.35 24.06
C GLY A 232 8.32 14.34 24.09
N GLU A 233 8.12 13.15 23.50
CA GLU A 233 9.16 12.12 23.37
C GLU A 233 10.38 12.64 22.59
N ARG A 234 10.13 13.31 21.45
CA ARG A 234 11.20 13.92 20.63
C ARG A 234 11.95 15.01 21.40
N ALA A 235 11.25 15.83 22.18
CA ALA A 235 11.86 16.90 22.99
C ALA A 235 12.70 16.34 24.15
N ALA A 236 12.17 15.35 24.88
CA ALA A 236 12.89 14.70 25.98
C ALA A 236 14.19 14.06 25.50
N ARG A 237 14.17 13.39 24.33
CA ARG A 237 15.38 12.79 23.74
C ARG A 237 16.40 13.82 23.27
N ARG A 238 15.97 14.94 22.67
CA ARG A 238 16.90 16.04 22.35
C ARG A 238 17.60 16.56 23.60
N ARG A 239 16.88 16.68 24.72
CA ARG A 239 17.48 17.07 26.01
C ARG A 239 18.46 16.04 26.53
N ALA A 240 18.12 14.75 26.48
CA ALA A 240 19.01 13.67 26.92
C ALA A 240 20.29 13.57 26.07
N ALA A 241 20.22 13.86 24.77
CA ALA A 241 21.39 13.86 23.87
C ALA A 241 22.32 15.07 24.06
N VAL A 242 21.82 16.15 24.68
CA VAL A 242 22.59 17.38 24.98
C VAL A 242 23.03 17.41 26.45
N ALA A 243 22.52 16.50 27.28
CA ALA A 243 22.93 16.40 28.68
C ALA A 243 24.44 16.05 28.73
N PRO A 244 25.25 16.84 29.45
CA PRO A 244 26.68 16.57 29.56
C PRO A 244 26.91 15.20 30.19
N VAL A 245 27.87 14.45 29.66
CA VAL A 245 28.38 13.24 30.31
C VAL A 245 28.90 13.68 31.69
N PRO A 246 28.50 13.03 32.79
CA PRO A 246 29.05 13.35 34.10
C PRO A 246 30.58 13.25 34.00
N ALA A 247 31.29 14.30 34.40
CA ALA A 247 32.74 14.26 34.49
C ALA A 247 33.13 13.05 35.35
N ASP A 248 34.05 12.22 34.85
CA ASP A 248 34.62 11.13 35.62
C ASP A 248 35.26 11.73 36.89
N PRO A 249 34.76 11.42 38.10
CA PRO A 249 35.33 11.95 39.33
C PRO A 249 36.76 11.45 39.59
N PHE A 250 37.30 10.56 38.75
CA PHE A 250 38.64 9.97 38.85
C PHE A 250 39.62 10.36 37.75
N SER A 251 39.30 11.35 36.90
CA SER A 251 40.32 11.92 36.00
C SER A 251 41.38 12.67 36.80
N VAL A 252 42.46 11.96 37.12
CA VAL A 252 43.71 12.53 37.60
C VAL A 252 44.50 13.07 36.40
N ASP A 253 44.55 14.39 36.26
CA ASP A 253 45.44 15.05 35.32
C ASP A 253 46.90 14.68 35.67
N SER A 254 47.64 14.15 34.68
CA SER A 254 49.07 13.83 34.75
C SER A 254 49.88 14.85 33.96
#